data_AF-A0A381KKQ7-F1
#
_entry.id   AF-A0A381KKQ7-F1
#
_cell.length_a   1.000
_cell.length_b   1.000
_cell.length_c   1.000
_cell.angle_alpha   90.00
_cell.angle_beta   90.00
_cell.angle_gamma   90.00
#
_symmetry.space_group_name_H-M   'P 1'
#
loop_
_entity.id
_entity.type
_entity.pdbx_description
1 polymer ?
#
loop_
_entity_poly.entity_id
_entity_poly.type
_entity_poly.pdbx_seq_one_letter_code
_entity_poly.pdbx_strand_id
1 'polypeptide(L)'
;MFKLEEQKLKDLGAIITTNEIKQQPELWLETYEIYKSNKEKLSRFIDTISNNHGQFRVIFTGAGTSAYIGNSILPYLKNKNDIRKYIFEAIPTTDIVSNPYDYLKKIYQHY
;
A
#
# COMPACT_ATOMS: atom_id res chain seq x y z
N MET A 1 11.07 -13.26 -22.90
CA MET A 1 10.84 -13.77 -21.54
C MET A 1 9.87 -14.94 -21.54
N PHE A 2 8.57 -14.76 -21.79
CA PHE A 2 7.59 -15.86 -21.63
C PHE A 2 7.65 -16.99 -22.67
N LYS A 3 8.25 -16.76 -23.83
CA LYS A 3 8.42 -17.74 -24.91
C LYS A 3 9.78 -18.46 -24.89
N LEU A 4 10.64 -18.17 -23.91
CA LEU A 4 11.95 -18.81 -23.79
C LEU A 4 11.81 -20.10 -22.99
N GLU A 5 12.56 -21.11 -23.38
CA GLU A 5 12.70 -22.35 -22.61
C GLU A 5 13.35 -22.09 -21.26
N GLU A 6 13.04 -22.92 -20.27
CA GLU A 6 13.49 -22.76 -18.89
C GLU A 6 15.02 -22.75 -18.78
N GLN A 7 15.70 -23.63 -19.52
CA GLN A 7 17.16 -23.69 -19.51
C GLN A 7 17.78 -22.38 -20.00
N LYS A 8 17.23 -21.80 -21.07
CA LYS A 8 17.68 -20.51 -21.61
C LYS A 8 17.41 -19.36 -20.64
N LEU A 9 16.36 -19.43 -19.82
CA LEU A 9 16.10 -18.47 -18.76
C LEU A 9 17.07 -18.62 -17.59
N LYS A 10 17.48 -19.85 -17.25
CA LYS A 10 18.51 -20.13 -16.24
C LYS A 10 19.86 -19.57 -16.69
N ASP A 11 20.26 -19.82 -17.93
CA ASP A 11 21.53 -19.34 -18.49
C ASP A 11 21.60 -17.81 -18.51
N LEU A 12 20.47 -17.12 -18.65
CA LEU A 12 20.35 -15.67 -18.59
C LEU A 12 20.21 -15.11 -17.15
N GLY A 13 20.16 -15.96 -16.13
CA GLY A 13 19.89 -15.56 -14.74
C GLY A 13 18.48 -14.97 -14.53
N ALA A 14 17.56 -15.15 -15.48
CA ALA A 14 16.26 -14.49 -15.52
C ALA A 14 15.11 -15.37 -15.04
N ILE A 15 15.38 -16.63 -14.68
CA ILE A 15 14.35 -17.62 -14.36
C ILE A 15 13.44 -17.21 -13.20
N ILE A 16 14.01 -16.66 -12.11
CA ILE A 16 13.27 -16.29 -10.90
C ILE A 16 12.31 -15.15 -11.22
N THR A 17 12.83 -14.01 -11.68
CA THR A 17 12.02 -12.83 -12.02
C THR A 17 10.98 -13.12 -13.10
N THR A 18 11.31 -13.98 -14.08
CA THR A 18 10.34 -14.41 -15.09
C THR A 18 9.16 -15.12 -14.46
N ASN A 19 9.42 -16.06 -13.53
CA ASN A 19 8.38 -16.81 -12.84
C ASN A 19 7.55 -15.91 -11.92
N GLU A 20 8.20 -15.02 -11.16
CA GLU A 20 7.53 -14.03 -10.31
C GLU A 20 6.57 -13.13 -11.11
N ILE A 21 6.96 -12.69 -12.31
CA ILE A 21 6.09 -11.89 -13.17
C ILE A 21 4.93 -12.73 -13.72
N LYS A 22 5.20 -13.97 -14.16
CA LYS A 22 4.19 -14.87 -14.75
C LYS A 22 3.06 -15.20 -13.77
N GLN A 23 3.38 -15.44 -12.50
CA GLN A 23 2.42 -15.88 -11.48
C GLN A 23 1.54 -14.76 -10.92
N GLN A 24 1.76 -13.49 -11.30
CA GLN A 24 0.99 -12.36 -10.76
C GLN A 24 -0.53 -12.50 -10.90
N PRO A 25 -1.11 -12.96 -12.03
CA PRO A 25 -2.56 -13.13 -12.14
C PRO A 25 -3.14 -14.10 -11.10
N GLU A 26 -2.45 -15.21 -10.84
CA GLU A 26 -2.86 -16.21 -9.83
C GLU A 26 -2.74 -15.62 -8.42
N LEU A 27 -1.60 -14.97 -8.11
CA LEU A 27 -1.39 -14.28 -6.84
C LEU A 27 -2.42 -13.19 -6.56
N TRP A 28 -2.90 -12.49 -7.59
CA TRP A 28 -3.94 -11.47 -7.41
C TRP A 28 -5.27 -12.10 -7.01
N LEU A 29 -5.63 -13.25 -7.59
CA LEU A 29 -6.84 -13.99 -7.19
C LEU A 29 -6.73 -14.48 -5.75
N GLU A 30 -5.60 -15.05 -5.37
CA GLU A 30 -5.35 -15.48 -3.99
C GLU A 30 -5.43 -14.30 -3.01
N THR A 31 -4.79 -13.18 -3.34
CA THR A 31 -4.85 -11.94 -2.53
C THR A 31 -6.27 -11.43 -2.40
N TYR A 32 -7.07 -11.53 -3.46
CA TYR A 32 -8.48 -11.12 -3.44
C TYR A 32 -9.33 -12.02 -2.53
N GLU A 33 -9.09 -13.33 -2.50
CA GLU A 33 -9.76 -14.24 -1.56
C GLU A 33 -9.33 -14.00 -0.09
N ILE A 34 -8.05 -13.67 0.15
CA ILE A 34 -7.59 -13.22 1.47
C ILE A 34 -8.34 -11.94 1.89
N TYR A 35 -8.49 -10.97 0.98
CA TYR A 35 -9.26 -9.76 1.25
C TYR A 35 -10.73 -10.08 1.58
N LYS A 36 -11.40 -10.91 0.77
CA LYS A 36 -12.81 -11.27 1.00
C LYS A 36 -13.03 -11.92 2.35
N SER A 37 -12.20 -12.90 2.70
CA SER A 37 -12.29 -13.63 3.98
C SER A 37 -12.07 -12.72 5.19
N ASN A 38 -11.36 -11.60 5.01
CA ASN A 38 -11.09 -10.62 6.07
C ASN A 38 -11.94 -9.35 6.00
N LYS A 39 -12.85 -9.23 5.02
CA LYS A 39 -13.55 -7.98 4.70
C LYS A 39 -14.28 -7.39 5.90
N GLU A 40 -15.04 -8.20 6.64
CA GLU A 40 -15.78 -7.71 7.81
C GLU A 40 -14.86 -7.18 8.92
N LYS A 41 -13.75 -7.88 9.18
CA LYS A 41 -12.77 -7.48 10.19
C LYS A 41 -12.10 -6.16 9.80
N LEU A 42 -11.73 -6.01 8.53
CA LEU A 42 -11.13 -4.79 8.00
C LEU A 42 -12.11 -3.61 8.05
N SER A 43 -13.37 -3.82 7.65
CA SER A 43 -14.42 -2.81 7.76
C SER A 43 -14.60 -2.35 9.20
N ARG A 44 -14.77 -3.28 10.16
CA ARG A 44 -14.93 -2.92 11.58
C ARG A 44 -13.74 -2.14 12.13
N PHE A 45 -12.51 -2.49 11.74
CA PHE A 45 -11.31 -1.77 12.15
C PHE A 45 -11.32 -0.32 11.67
N ILE A 46 -11.59 -0.11 10.38
CA ILE A 46 -11.66 1.23 9.78
C ILE A 46 -12.81 2.04 10.38
N ASP A 47 -13.98 1.42 10.56
CA ASP A 47 -15.15 2.06 11.17
C ASP A 47 -14.88 2.50 12.61
N THR A 48 -14.17 1.68 13.39
CA THR A 48 -13.77 2.03 14.76
C THR A 48 -12.94 3.31 14.79
N ILE A 49 -11.95 3.43 13.90
CA ILE A 49 -11.13 4.66 13.79
C ILE A 49 -12.01 5.83 13.35
N SER A 50 -12.86 5.61 12.34
CA SER A 50 -13.74 6.62 11.75
C SER A 50 -14.77 7.16 12.75
N ASN A 51 -15.23 6.35 13.70
CA ASN A 51 -16.21 6.74 14.71
C ASN A 51 -15.55 7.43 15.91
N ASN A 52 -14.32 7.06 16.25
CA ASN A 52 -13.60 7.62 17.41
C ASN A 52 -12.88 8.93 17.10
N HIS A 53 -12.67 9.26 15.82
CA HIS A 53 -11.92 10.44 15.40
C HIS A 53 -12.69 11.26 14.35
N GLY A 54 -12.78 12.58 14.56
CA GLY A 54 -13.41 13.49 13.61
C GLY A 54 -12.64 13.58 12.28
N GLN A 55 -11.34 13.87 12.36
CA GLN A 55 -10.42 13.88 11.23
C GLN A 55 -9.18 13.06 11.60
N PHE A 56 -8.68 12.24 10.67
CA PHE A 56 -7.48 11.44 10.89
C PHE A 56 -6.66 11.27 9.61
N ARG A 57 -5.37 10.96 9.80
CA ARG A 57 -4.40 10.77 8.74
C ARG A 57 -4.23 9.28 8.45
N VAL A 58 -4.18 8.94 7.15
CA VAL A 58 -3.85 7.60 6.66
C VAL A 58 -2.60 7.74 5.82
N ILE A 59 -1.47 7.26 6.36
CA ILE A 59 -0.15 7.36 5.74
C ILE A 59 0.19 6.01 5.11
N PHE A 60 0.20 5.95 3.78
CA PHE A 60 0.78 4.83 3.04
C PHE A 60 2.30 4.99 3.02
N THR A 61 3.03 3.97 3.44
CA THR A 61 4.50 4.07 3.59
C THR A 61 5.19 2.79 3.11
N GLY A 62 6.39 2.96 2.57
CA GLY A 62 7.28 1.90 2.06
C GLY A 62 8.59 2.49 1.56
N ALA A 63 9.57 1.64 1.21
CA ALA A 63 10.84 2.06 0.61
C ALA A 63 10.94 1.56 -0.84
N GLY A 64 11.60 2.33 -1.71
CA GLY A 64 11.78 1.96 -3.11
C GLY A 64 10.45 1.71 -3.83
N THR A 65 10.32 0.56 -4.51
CA THR A 65 9.11 0.19 -5.26
C THR A 65 7.85 0.12 -4.37
N SER A 66 7.99 -0.19 -3.08
CA SER A 66 6.86 -0.19 -2.15
C SER A 66 6.30 1.21 -1.90
N ALA A 67 7.12 2.26 -1.97
CA ALA A 67 6.62 3.64 -1.86
C ALA A 67 5.71 4.01 -3.03
N TYR A 68 5.97 3.47 -4.22
CA TYR A 68 5.17 3.73 -5.41
C TYR A 68 3.76 3.18 -5.33
N ILE A 69 3.51 2.16 -4.50
CA ILE A 69 2.15 1.64 -4.26
C ILE A 69 1.25 2.76 -3.71
N GLY A 70 1.72 3.45 -2.66
CA GLY A 70 1.01 4.57 -2.06
C GLY A 70 0.72 5.68 -3.08
N ASN A 71 1.74 6.08 -3.84
CA ASN A 71 1.59 7.11 -4.89
C ASN A 71 0.58 6.73 -5.98
N SER A 72 0.53 5.44 -6.35
CA SER A 72 -0.35 4.96 -7.42
C SER A 72 -1.83 4.99 -7.03
N ILE A 73 -2.16 4.71 -5.76
CA ILE A 73 -3.55 4.64 -5.27
C ILE A 73 -4.05 5.96 -4.68
N LEU A 74 -3.15 6.86 -4.30
CA LEU A 74 -3.48 8.09 -3.58
C LEU A 74 -4.53 8.97 -4.29
N PRO A 75 -4.45 9.23 -5.62
CA PRO A 75 -5.44 10.07 -6.30
C PRO A 75 -6.84 9.46 -6.26
N TYR A 76 -6.95 8.13 -6.42
CA TYR A 76 -8.23 7.44 -6.37
C TYR A 76 -8.88 7.55 -4.99
N LEU A 77 -8.12 7.32 -3.93
CA LEU A 77 -8.62 7.40 -2.55
C LEU A 77 -9.08 8.82 -2.19
N LYS A 78 -8.30 9.84 -2.56
CA LYS A 78 -8.71 11.24 -2.34
C LYS A 78 -10.01 11.60 -3.08
N ASN A 79 -10.22 11.05 -4.28
CA ASN A 79 -11.42 11.33 -5.07
C ASN A 79 -12.66 10.55 -4.61
N LYS A 80 -12.49 9.44 -3.89
CA LYS A 80 -13.60 8.55 -3.48
C LYS A 80 -14.05 8.72 -2.03
N ASN A 81 -13.35 9.53 -1.24
CA ASN A 81 -13.59 9.69 0.19
C ASN A 81 -13.73 11.17 0.56
N ASP A 82 -14.39 11.45 1.69
CA ASP A 82 -14.44 12.80 2.24
C ASP A 82 -13.07 13.19 2.79
N ILE A 83 -12.32 13.99 2.04
CA ILE A 83 -10.98 14.46 2.40
C ILE A 83 -10.95 15.34 3.65
N ARG A 84 -12.11 15.82 4.13
CA ARG A 84 -12.20 16.53 5.42
C ARG A 84 -12.10 15.58 6.59
N LYS A 85 -12.51 14.31 6.40
CA LYS A 85 -12.41 13.24 7.40
C LYS A 85 -11.13 12.41 7.23
N TYR A 86 -10.83 12.02 5.99
CA TYR A 86 -9.69 11.17 5.64
C TYR A 86 -8.57 11.98 4.98
N ILE A 87 -7.49 12.25 5.72
CA ILE A 87 -6.28 12.86 5.14
C ILE A 87 -5.37 11.73 4.64
N PHE A 88 -5.47 11.39 3.36
CA PHE A 88 -4.57 10.41 2.75
C PHE A 88 -3.24 11.03 2.33
N GLU A 89 -2.15 10.37 2.69
CA GLU A 89 -0.78 10.73 2.33
C GLU A 89 0.01 9.49 1.92
N ALA A 90 0.99 9.68 1.02
CA ALA A 90 1.98 8.66 0.69
C ALA A 90 3.36 9.22 1.06
N ILE A 91 3.97 8.68 2.12
CA ILE A 91 5.23 9.18 2.67
C ILE A 91 6.19 7.99 2.74
N PRO A 92 7.29 7.99 1.97
CA PRO A 92 8.28 6.92 2.01
C PRO A 92 8.82 6.70 3.43
N THR A 93 9.12 5.44 3.77
CA THR A 93 9.72 5.14 5.10
C THR A 93 11.09 5.79 5.25
N THR A 94 11.83 5.94 4.15
CA THR A 94 13.13 6.65 4.11
C THR A 94 13.01 8.09 4.59
N ASP A 95 11.89 8.74 4.30
CA ASP A 95 11.64 10.14 4.64
C ASP A 95 11.20 10.24 6.10
N ILE A 96 10.30 9.33 6.53
CA ILE A 96 9.87 9.24 7.93
C ILE A 96 11.05 8.95 8.86
N VAL A 97 11.93 8.01 8.51
CA VAL A 97 13.05 7.61 9.38
C VAL A 97 14.12 8.71 9.45
N SER A 98 14.39 9.40 8.34
CA SER A 98 15.39 10.48 8.30
C SER A 98 14.90 11.77 8.97
N ASN A 99 13.60 12.10 8.85
CA ASN A 99 13.02 13.35 9.35
C ASN A 99 11.66 13.11 10.04
N PRO A 100 11.60 12.33 11.13
CA PRO A 100 10.34 11.88 11.71
C PRO A 100 9.44 13.03 12.17
N TYR A 101 10.01 14.14 12.65
CA TYR A 101 9.24 15.28 13.16
C TYR A 101 8.58 16.12 12.06
N ASP A 102 9.07 16.04 10.82
CA ASP A 102 8.49 16.76 9.68
C ASP A 102 7.21 16.07 9.19
N TYR A 103 7.18 14.74 9.26
CA TYR A 103 6.09 13.91 8.75
C TYR A 103 5.12 13.43 9.84
N LEU A 104 5.62 13.11 11.04
CA LEU A 104 4.85 12.64 12.19
C LEU A 104 4.68 13.76 13.22
N LYS A 105 4.05 14.87 12.80
CA LYS A 105 3.77 16.00 13.68
C LYS A 105 2.89 15.57 14.85
N LYS A 106 3.26 16.00 16.06
CA LYS A 106 2.34 15.97 17.21
C LYS A 106 1.18 16.91 16.89
N ILE A 107 -0.05 16.38 16.98
CA ILE A 107 -1.23 17.24 17.01
C ILE A 107 -1.17 17.93 18.37
N TYR A 108 -0.69 19.17 18.41
CA TYR A 108 -0.91 20.02 19.59
C TYR A 108 -2.42 20.29 19.62
N GLN A 109 -3.11 19.62 20.56
CA GLN A 109 -4.44 20.06 20.96
C GLN A 109 -4.24 21.41 21.62
N HIS A 110 -4.53 22.49 20.89
CA HIS A 110 -4.72 23.78 21.52
C HIS A 110 -5.92 23.64 22.47
N TYR A 111 -5.65 23.87 23.75
CA TYR A 111 -6.63 23.99 24.84
C TYR A 111 -7.67 25.05 24.53
#